data_AF-A0A967GZS8-F1
#
_entry.id   AF-A0A967GZS8-F1
#
_cell.length_a   1.000
_cell.length_b   1.000
_cell.length_c   1.000
_cell.angle_alpha   90.00
_cell.angle_beta   90.00
_cell.angle_gamma   90.00
#
_symmetry.space_group_name_H-M   'P 1'
#
loop_
_entity.id
_entity.type
_entity.pdbx_description
1 polymer ?
#
loop_
_entity_poly.entity_id
_entity_poly.type
_entity_poly.pdbx_seq_one_letter_code
_entity_poly.pdbx_strand_id
1 'polypeptide(L)'
;FNQAYCQNPMCNPSRISFLSGLRSANTGNFFNRVSAPETLAGWNWLPTCVRKAGWHTTLVGKVFHAPHSKAWIPESCYDQLFHVKAQDYGVPILSQI
;
A
#
# COMPACT_ATOMS: atom_id res chain seq x y z
N PHE A 1 18.91 10.73 7.48
CA PHE A 1 18.13 11.04 8.70
C PHE A 1 18.71 10.25 9.86
N ASN A 2 18.92 10.86 11.02
CA ASN A 2 19.36 10.13 12.23
C ASN A 2 18.18 9.58 13.04
N GLN A 3 16.96 10.02 12.73
CA GLN A 3 15.71 9.60 13.34
C GLN A 3 14.60 9.63 12.28
N ALA A 4 14.22 8.48 11.75
CA ALA A 4 13.14 8.32 10.77
C ALA A 4 12.23 7.18 11.21
N TYR A 5 10.94 7.49 11.36
CA TYR A 5 9.96 6.57 11.94
C TYR A 5 8.80 6.35 10.99
N CYS A 6 8.29 5.13 10.96
CA CYS A 6 6.98 4.82 10.40
C CYS A 6 5.89 5.02 11.45
N GLN A 7 4.68 5.36 11.02
CA GLN A 7 3.53 5.54 11.92
C GLN A 7 3.03 4.21 12.53
N ASN A 8 3.41 3.07 11.95
CA ASN A 8 3.01 1.74 12.42
C ASN A 8 4.13 0.72 12.15
N PRO A 9 4.43 -0.21 13.07
CA PRO A 9 5.47 -1.23 12.87
C PRO A 9 5.09 -2.35 11.89
N MET A 10 3.83 -2.42 11.44
CA MET A 10 3.37 -3.43 10.48
C MET A 10 3.34 -2.91 9.04
N CYS A 11 3.60 -3.81 8.09
CA CYS A 11 3.80 -3.43 6.68
C CYS A 11 2.57 -2.79 6.01
N ASN A 12 1.37 -3.36 6.15
CA ASN A 12 0.15 -2.82 5.55
C ASN A 12 -0.23 -1.44 6.14
N PRO A 13 -0.40 -1.30 7.47
CA PRO A 13 -0.75 -0.02 8.06
C PRO A 13 0.34 1.05 7.87
N SER A 14 1.62 0.68 7.84
CA SER A 14 2.71 1.62 7.52
C SER A 14 2.58 2.18 6.11
N ARG A 15 2.32 1.34 5.09
CA ARG A 15 2.20 1.76 3.69
C ARG A 15 0.96 2.63 3.47
N ILE A 16 -0.16 2.23 4.07
CA ILE A 16 -1.40 3.00 3.97
C ILE A 16 -1.25 4.35 4.65
N SER A 17 -0.61 4.40 5.82
CA SER A 17 -0.35 5.68 6.48
C SER A 17 0.52 6.60 5.62
N PHE A 18 1.61 6.07 5.04
CA PHE A 18 2.48 6.83 4.16
C PHE A 18 1.75 7.35 2.91
N LEU A 19 1.01 6.49 2.21
CA LEU A 19 0.39 6.82 0.92
C LEU A 19 -0.91 7.61 1.05
N SER A 20 -1.61 7.54 2.19
CA SER A 20 -2.80 8.36 2.47
C SER A 20 -2.45 9.70 3.12
N GLY A 21 -1.28 9.81 3.76
CA GLY A 21 -0.92 10.95 4.62
C GLY A 21 -1.64 10.95 5.98
N LEU A 22 -2.36 9.88 6.33
CA LEU A 22 -3.14 9.75 7.55
C LEU A 22 -2.46 8.83 8.57
N ARG A 23 -2.69 9.04 9.87
CA ARG A 23 -2.25 8.08 10.90
C ARG A 23 -3.11 6.82 10.86
N SER A 24 -2.58 5.67 11.32
CA SER A 24 -3.34 4.41 11.44
C SER A 24 -4.68 4.57 12.18
N ALA A 25 -4.74 5.44 13.18
CA ALA A 25 -5.97 5.74 13.92
C ALA A 25 -7.06 6.37 13.05
N ASN A 26 -6.68 7.17 12.05
CA ASN A 26 -7.61 7.83 11.13
C ASN A 26 -7.95 6.94 9.92
N THR A 27 -7.10 5.96 9.60
CA THR A 27 -7.37 5.01 8.52
C THR A 27 -8.15 3.80 9.00
N GLY A 28 -8.18 3.50 10.31
CA GLY A 28 -8.75 2.27 10.83
C GLY A 28 -7.93 1.02 10.50
N ASN A 29 -6.76 1.17 9.87
CA ASN A 29 -5.88 0.05 9.56
C ASN A 29 -4.82 -0.11 10.64
N PHE A 30 -4.94 -1.21 11.38
CA PHE A 30 -4.00 -1.56 12.44
C PHE A 30 -3.24 -2.86 12.18
N PHE A 31 -3.71 -3.75 11.29
CA PHE A 31 -3.11 -5.07 11.09
C PHE A 31 -2.94 -5.42 9.60
N ASN A 32 -2.08 -6.38 9.32
CA ASN A 32 -1.79 -6.79 7.94
C ASN A 32 -2.95 -7.49 7.22
N ARG A 33 -3.81 -8.21 7.95
CA ARG A 33 -4.93 -9.00 7.42
C ARG A 33 -6.26 -8.27 7.65
N VAL A 34 -6.38 -7.04 7.16
CA VAL A 34 -7.59 -6.22 7.30
C VAL A 34 -8.04 -5.78 5.91
N SER A 35 -9.36 -5.79 5.68
CA SER A 35 -10.00 -5.28 4.47
C SER A 35 -10.02 -3.76 4.43
N ALA A 36 -10.00 -3.19 3.22
CA ALA A 36 -10.11 -1.75 3.03
C ALA A 36 -11.40 -1.18 3.68
N PRO A 37 -11.30 -0.16 4.55
CA PRO A 37 -12.37 0.46 5.27
C PRO A 37 -13.00 1.46 4.32
N GLU A 38 -14.31 1.59 4.48
CA GLU A 38 -15.11 2.51 3.70
C GLU A 38 -14.65 3.97 3.85
N THR A 39 -13.96 4.30 4.95
CA THR A 39 -13.42 5.63 5.22
C THR A 39 -12.41 6.14 4.20
N LEU A 40 -11.78 5.24 3.41
CA LEU A 40 -10.80 5.60 2.39
C LEU A 40 -11.33 5.48 0.96
N ALA A 41 -12.63 5.21 0.80
CA ALA A 41 -13.27 5.20 -0.52
C ALA A 41 -13.14 6.59 -1.18
N GLY A 42 -12.55 6.64 -2.37
CA GLY A 42 -12.34 7.90 -3.10
C GLY A 42 -11.25 8.82 -2.52
N TRP A 43 -10.45 8.35 -1.56
CA TRP A 43 -9.39 9.17 -0.97
C TRP A 43 -8.34 9.63 -2.00
N ASN A 44 -7.82 10.85 -1.82
CA ASN A 44 -6.72 11.36 -2.64
C ASN A 44 -5.38 10.81 -2.12
N TRP A 45 -5.00 9.64 -2.63
CA TRP A 45 -3.70 9.02 -2.35
C TRP A 45 -2.54 9.84 -2.91
N LEU A 46 -1.37 9.77 -2.29
CA LEU A 46 -0.14 10.45 -2.74
C LEU A 46 0.14 10.27 -4.25
N PRO A 47 0.07 9.06 -4.84
CA PRO A 47 0.25 8.87 -6.28
C PRO A 47 -0.81 9.63 -7.10
N THR A 48 -2.07 9.61 -6.66
CA THR A 48 -3.14 10.39 -7.31
C THR A 48 -2.87 11.88 -7.27
N CYS A 49 -2.39 12.40 -6.13
CA CYS A 49 -2.08 13.82 -5.97
C CYS A 49 -0.98 14.28 -6.94
N VAL A 50 0.13 13.55 -7.02
CA VAL A 50 1.24 13.92 -7.91
C VAL A 50 0.88 13.68 -9.38
N ARG A 51 0.11 12.64 -9.69
CA ARG A 51 -0.41 12.39 -11.05
C ARG A 51 -1.30 13.53 -11.53
N LYS A 52 -2.21 14.03 -10.68
CA LYS A 52 -3.04 15.21 -10.98
C LYS A 52 -2.21 16.47 -11.21
N ALA A 53 -1.00 16.55 -10.65
CA ALA A 53 -0.05 17.63 -10.88
C ALA A 53 0.83 17.43 -12.14
N GLY A 54 0.54 16.44 -12.99
CA GLY A 54 1.23 16.21 -14.26
C GLY A 54 2.45 15.28 -14.18
N TRP A 55 2.63 14.59 -13.05
CA TRP A 55 3.73 13.61 -12.89
C TRP A 55 3.31 12.23 -13.37
N HIS A 56 4.23 11.49 -13.96
CA HIS A 56 4.02 10.07 -14.26
C HIS A 56 4.20 9.24 -12.97
N THR A 57 3.24 8.35 -12.67
CA THR A 57 3.28 7.52 -11.46
C THR A 57 3.38 6.04 -11.76
N THR A 58 4.49 5.43 -11.31
CA THR A 58 4.73 3.99 -11.47
C THR A 58 4.80 3.32 -10.10
N LEU A 59 4.10 2.18 -9.97
CA LEU A 59 4.27 1.27 -8.85
C LEU A 59 5.20 0.13 -9.26
N VAL A 60 6.24 -0.14 -8.46
CA VAL A 60 7.10 -1.32 -8.62
C VAL A 60 7.15 -2.08 -7.30
N GLY A 61 6.90 -3.39 -7.34
CA GLY A 61 7.04 -4.25 -6.16
C GLY A 61 5.76 -4.46 -5.37
N LYS A 62 5.91 -4.62 -4.05
CA LYS A 62 4.83 -5.02 -3.14
C LYS A 62 4.14 -3.81 -2.50
N VAL A 63 2.90 -3.57 -2.89
CA VAL A 63 2.00 -2.60 -2.23
C VAL A 63 0.82 -3.30 -1.56
N PHE A 64 0.38 -4.45 -2.09
CA PHE A 64 -0.79 -5.17 -1.59
C PHE A 64 -0.40 -6.32 -0.66
N HIS A 65 -1.21 -6.53 0.37
CA HIS A 65 -1.06 -7.64 1.31
C HIS A 65 -2.19 -8.63 1.06
N ALA A 66 -1.88 -9.79 0.48
CA ALA A 66 -2.76 -10.94 0.16
C ALA A 66 -3.42 -10.95 -1.24
N PRO A 67 -3.58 -12.15 -1.85
CA PRO A 67 -4.26 -12.35 -3.13
C PRO A 67 -5.80 -12.20 -3.08
N HIS A 68 -6.39 -12.05 -1.88
CA HIS A 68 -7.85 -12.07 -1.69
C HIS A 68 -8.45 -10.80 -1.06
N SER A 69 -7.63 -9.84 -0.63
CA SER A 69 -8.14 -8.55 -0.16
C SER A 69 -8.08 -7.54 -1.29
N LYS A 70 -9.20 -6.87 -1.58
CA LYS A 70 -9.20 -5.68 -2.43
C LYS A 70 -8.04 -4.77 -2.01
N ALA A 71 -7.21 -4.42 -2.97
CA ALA A 71 -6.16 -3.42 -2.81
C ALA A 71 -6.71 -2.18 -2.09
N TRP A 72 -6.11 -1.82 -0.96
CA TRP A 72 -6.46 -0.60 -0.23
C TRP A 72 -6.22 0.66 -1.06
N ILE A 73 -5.13 0.62 -1.84
CA ILE A 73 -4.71 1.69 -2.71
C ILE A 73 -5.19 1.31 -4.11
N PRO A 74 -6.16 2.02 -4.70
CA PRO A 74 -6.65 1.69 -6.02
C PRO A 74 -5.50 1.66 -7.04
N GLU A 75 -5.47 0.65 -7.91
CA GLU A 75 -4.49 0.58 -9.01
C GLU A 75 -4.57 1.80 -9.92
N SER A 76 -5.75 2.40 -10.04
CA SER A 76 -6.01 3.65 -10.76
C SER A 76 -5.25 4.87 -10.23
N CYS A 77 -4.61 4.77 -9.06
CA CYS A 77 -3.71 5.82 -8.55
C CYS A 77 -2.39 5.89 -9.35
N TYR A 78 -2.07 4.88 -10.15
CA TYR A 78 -0.82 4.74 -10.89
C TYR A 78 -1.07 4.73 -12.41
N ASP A 79 -0.16 5.31 -13.20
CA ASP A 79 -0.11 5.13 -14.65
C ASP A 79 0.37 3.73 -15.06
N GLN A 80 1.25 3.13 -14.27
CA GLN A 80 1.84 1.83 -14.56
C GLN A 80 2.11 1.02 -13.29
N LEU A 81 1.86 -0.28 -13.35
CA LEU A 81 2.08 -1.21 -12.23
C LEU A 81 2.98 -2.37 -12.67
N PHE A 82 4.08 -2.56 -11.95
CA PHE A 82 4.96 -3.71 -12.04
C PHE A 82 4.80 -4.56 -10.78
N HIS A 83 3.86 -5.50 -10.83
CA HIS A 83 3.64 -6.45 -9.75
C HIS A 83 4.82 -7.41 -9.68
N VAL A 84 5.44 -7.49 -8.51
CA VAL A 84 6.42 -8.54 -8.24
C VAL A 84 5.68 -9.69 -7.58
N LYS A 85 5.62 -10.83 -8.27
CA LYS A 85 5.01 -12.06 -7.78
C LYS A 85 5.88 -12.66 -6.68
N ALA A 86 5.28 -13.44 -5.78
CA ALA A 86 6.04 -14.17 -4.76
C ALA A 86 7.12 -15.07 -5.39
N GLN A 87 6.87 -15.61 -6.60
CA GLN A 87 7.83 -16.40 -7.36
C GLN A 87 9.07 -15.60 -7.79
N ASP A 88 8.95 -14.28 -7.99
CA ASP A 88 10.03 -13.43 -8.48
C ASP A 88 11.09 -13.14 -7.40
N TYR A 89 10.81 -13.44 -6.12
CA TYR A 89 11.73 -13.25 -5.01
C TYR A 89 12.68 -14.45 -4.77
N GLY A 90 12.58 -15.52 -5.56
CA GLY A 90 13.44 -16.71 -5.40
C GLY A 90 13.26 -17.47 -4.08
N VAL A 91 12.18 -17.20 -3.34
CA VAL A 91 11.89 -17.85 -2.06
C VAL A 91 11.17 -19.17 -2.34
N PRO A 92 11.67 -20.33 -1.87
CA PRO A 92 10.97 -21.60 -1.98
C PRO A 92 9.58 -21.49 -1.34
N ILE A 93 8.56 -22.07 -1.99
CA ILE A 93 7.20 -22.18 -1.45
C ILE A 93 7.24 -23.14 -0.26
N LEU A 94 7.69 -22.66 0.90
CA LEU A 94 7.58 -23.38 2.16
C LEU A 94 6.83 -22.48 3.14
N SER A 95 5.67 -22.97 3.56
CA SER A 95 4.73 -22.41 4.53
C SER A 95 3.83 -21.25 4.07
N GLN A 96 2.83 -21.57 3.26
CA GLN A 96 1.48 -21.07 3.56
C GLN A 96 0.78 -22.14 4.41
N ILE A 97 1.04 -22.10 5.72
CA ILE A 97 0.21 -22.72 6.76
C ILE A 97 -0.47 -21.57 7.50
#